data_AF-A0A3M1ABF0-F1
#
_entry.id   AF-A0A3M1ABF0-F1
#
_cell.length_a   1.000
_cell.length_b   1.000
_cell.length_c   1.000
_cell.angle_alpha   90.00
_cell.angle_beta   90.00
_cell.angle_gamma   90.00
#
_symmetry.space_group_name_H-M   'P 1'
#
loop_
_entity.id
_entity.type
_entity.pdbx_description
1 polymer ?
#
loop_
_entity_poly.entity_id
_entity_poly.type
_entity_poly.pdbx_seq_one_letter_code
_entity_poly.pdbx_strand_id
1 'polypeptide(L)'
;MNVFTKLQHRLNRAIFRRLESASRNYEQRIYNNLDNLLRHIRKGDVVLVEGRSEISRIIKLFSQSHWSHIAMYVGDELIQKGRPGREKYLQQFGDDARHLVIEAFTGQGVIASPLKKYIDYNIRICRPFGIRKKDLKIVIEEVISNLGKHYDNQNIIDIALMLIP
;
A
#
# COMPACT_ATOMS: atom_id res chain seq x y z
N MET A 1 0.44 34.44 5.65
CA MET A 1 0.60 32.96 5.70
C MET A 1 1.15 32.60 7.08
N ASN A 2 0.28 32.22 8.01
CA ASN A 2 0.51 32.32 9.47
C ASN A 2 1.56 31.34 10.03
N VAL A 3 2.33 31.80 11.00
CA VAL A 3 3.34 31.00 11.74
C VAL A 3 2.70 29.76 12.40
N PHE A 4 1.44 29.87 12.83
CA PHE A 4 0.65 28.76 13.38
C PHE A 4 0.45 27.60 12.40
N THR A 5 0.19 27.87 11.11
CA THR A 5 0.04 26.78 10.13
C THR A 5 1.37 26.10 9.84
N LYS A 6 2.48 26.85 9.81
CA LYS A 6 3.83 26.26 9.70
C LYS A 6 4.17 25.35 10.88
N LEU A 7 3.83 25.75 12.11
CA LEU A 7 4.09 24.93 13.30
C LEU A 7 3.24 23.66 13.30
N GLN A 8 1.96 23.77 12.97
CA GLN A 8 1.04 22.64 12.83
C GLN A 8 1.49 21.66 11.75
N HIS A 9 1.94 22.16 10.59
CA HIS A 9 2.49 21.32 9.52
C HIS A 9 3.79 20.61 9.92
N ARG A 10 4.67 21.25 10.72
CA ARG A 10 5.90 20.62 11.21
C ARG A 10 5.63 19.54 12.26
N LEU A 11 4.70 19.79 13.18
CA LEU A 11 4.23 18.81 14.16
C LEU A 11 3.59 17.60 13.47
N ASN A 12 2.66 17.83 12.56
CA ASN A 12 2.04 16.77 11.76
C ASN A 12 3.10 15.95 11.03
N ARG A 13 4.07 16.59 10.36
CA ARG A 13 5.14 15.88 9.65
C ARG A 13 6.04 15.06 10.59
N ALA A 14 6.31 15.54 11.80
CA ALA A 14 7.09 14.80 12.79
C ALA A 14 6.33 13.58 13.33
N ILE A 15 5.03 13.73 13.60
CA ILE A 15 4.14 12.63 13.99
C ILE A 15 4.06 11.59 12.87
N PHE A 16 3.84 12.01 11.62
CA PHE A 16 3.80 11.11 10.47
C PHE A 16 5.11 10.33 10.29
N ARG A 17 6.26 11.00 10.40
CA ARG A 17 7.57 10.33 10.34
C ARG A 17 7.77 9.29 11.43
N ARG A 18 7.28 9.56 12.64
CA ARG A 18 7.35 8.61 13.75
C ARG A 18 6.40 7.43 13.53
N LEU A 19 5.20 7.69 13.02
CA LEU A 19 4.19 6.68 12.70
C LEU A 19 4.63 5.74 11.58
N GLU A 20 5.38 6.24 10.60
CA GLU A 20 5.96 5.45 9.50
C GLU A 20 7.20 4.66 9.90
N SER A 21 7.82 4.96 11.05
CA SER A 21 9.04 4.27 11.47
C SER A 21 8.77 2.79 11.77
N ALA A 22 9.68 1.92 11.34
CA ALA A 22 9.56 0.48 11.55
C ALA A 22 9.71 0.13 13.04
N SER A 23 8.73 -0.60 13.56
CA SER A 23 8.75 -1.16 14.90
C SER A 23 9.86 -2.20 15.00
N ARG A 24 10.61 -2.18 16.10
CA ARG A 24 11.83 -2.98 16.30
C ARG A 24 11.58 -4.49 16.44
N ASN A 25 10.34 -4.91 16.63
CA ASN A 25 9.98 -6.28 17.04
C ASN A 25 9.12 -7.01 15.98
N TYR A 26 9.49 -6.91 14.70
CA TYR A 26 8.81 -7.69 13.66
C TYR A 26 9.43 -9.09 13.54
N GLU A 27 8.60 -10.12 13.71
CA GLU A 27 8.99 -11.52 13.49
C GLU A 27 8.32 -12.03 12.21
N GLN A 28 9.15 -12.33 11.20
CA GLN A 28 8.67 -12.98 9.99
C GLN A 28 8.40 -14.45 10.32
N ARG A 29 7.12 -14.85 10.30
CA ARG A 29 6.72 -16.21 10.68
C ARG A 29 6.82 -17.17 9.50
N ILE A 30 6.63 -16.64 8.29
CA ILE A 30 6.62 -17.43 7.05
C ILE A 30 7.48 -16.72 6.01
N TYR A 31 8.45 -17.44 5.46
CA TYR A 31 9.23 -17.00 4.32
C TYR A 31 8.43 -17.19 3.04
N ASN A 32 8.28 -16.13 2.25
CA ASN A 32 7.63 -16.21 0.96
C ASN A 32 8.65 -16.61 -0.12
N ASN A 33 8.23 -17.49 -1.03
CA ASN A 33 8.98 -17.75 -2.26
C ASN A 33 8.44 -16.84 -3.37
N LEU A 34 9.29 -15.93 -3.86
CA LEU A 34 8.88 -14.92 -4.85
C LEU A 34 8.40 -15.57 -6.15
N ASP A 35 9.14 -16.54 -6.67
CA ASP A 35 8.80 -17.21 -7.93
C ASP A 35 7.46 -17.93 -7.85
N ASN A 36 7.17 -18.57 -6.71
CA ASN A 36 5.87 -19.17 -6.45
C ASN A 36 4.77 -18.11 -6.39
N LEU A 37 5.00 -17.00 -5.69
CA LEU A 37 4.04 -15.92 -5.58
C LEU A 37 3.69 -15.35 -6.96
N LEU A 38 4.71 -14.99 -7.75
CA LEU A 38 4.53 -14.41 -9.09
C LEU A 38 3.84 -15.35 -10.06
N ARG A 39 4.04 -16.67 -9.93
CA ARG A 39 3.34 -17.68 -10.75
C ARG A 39 1.84 -17.81 -10.46
N HIS A 40 1.40 -17.51 -9.23
CA HIS A 40 0.03 -17.82 -8.80
C HIS A 40 -0.86 -16.59 -8.60
N ILE A 41 -0.26 -15.42 -8.32
CA ILE A 41 -1.01 -14.19 -8.14
C ILE A 41 -1.64 -13.73 -9.47
N ARG A 42 -2.85 -13.20 -9.39
CA ARG A 42 -3.64 -12.74 -10.55
C ARG A 42 -4.05 -11.29 -10.37
N LYS A 43 -4.17 -10.56 -11.48
CA LYS A 43 -4.70 -9.19 -11.48
C LYS A 43 -6.03 -9.14 -10.75
N GLY A 44 -6.18 -8.17 -9.85
CA GLY A 44 -7.34 -8.02 -8.99
C GLY A 44 -7.27 -8.81 -7.68
N ASP A 45 -6.26 -9.68 -7.50
CA ASP A 45 -5.99 -10.24 -6.17
C ASP A 45 -5.60 -9.10 -5.21
N VAL A 46 -6.05 -9.23 -3.98
CA VAL A 46 -5.74 -8.32 -2.88
C VAL A 46 -4.66 -8.94 -2.01
N VAL A 47 -3.59 -8.18 -1.77
CA VAL A 47 -2.49 -8.54 -0.89
C VAL A 47 -2.73 -7.88 0.47
N LEU A 48 -3.03 -8.70 1.47
CA LEU A 48 -3.04 -8.27 2.87
C LEU A 48 -1.62 -8.39 3.42
N VAL A 49 -1.17 -7.36 4.14
CA VAL A 49 0.18 -7.28 4.67
C VAL A 49 0.13 -7.01 6.17
N GLU A 50 0.87 -7.81 6.94
CA GLU A 50 1.17 -7.48 8.32
C GLU A 50 2.27 -6.41 8.33
N GLY A 51 1.86 -5.14 8.35
CA GLY A 51 2.79 -4.02 8.38
C GLY A 51 3.55 -3.93 9.70
N ARG A 52 4.74 -3.31 9.60
CA ARG A 52 5.70 -3.14 10.70
C ARG A 52 5.79 -1.72 11.24
N SER A 53 5.06 -0.76 10.67
CA SER A 53 5.13 0.64 11.13
C SER A 53 4.39 0.84 12.46
N GLU A 54 4.65 1.93 13.18
CA GLU A 54 3.89 2.27 14.38
C GLU A 54 2.39 2.44 14.09
N ILE A 55 2.04 3.04 12.95
CA ILE A 55 0.63 3.08 12.50
C ILE A 55 0.08 1.67 12.24
N SER A 56 0.89 0.74 11.74
CA SER A 56 0.47 -0.65 11.56
C SER A 56 0.13 -1.31 12.89
N ARG A 57 0.94 -1.09 13.92
CA ARG A 57 0.68 -1.60 15.28
C ARG A 57 -0.66 -1.11 15.81
N ILE A 58 -0.96 0.17 15.60
CA ILE A 58 -2.21 0.80 16.01
C ILE A 58 -3.40 0.21 15.26
N ILE A 59 -3.32 0.09 13.93
CA ILE A 59 -4.37 -0.53 13.11
C ILE A 59 -4.65 -1.96 13.58
N LYS A 60 -3.61 -2.76 13.86
CA LYS A 60 -3.77 -4.14 14.36
C LYS A 60 -4.49 -4.20 15.71
N LEU A 61 -4.14 -3.29 16.62
CA LEU A 61 -4.76 -3.21 17.95
C LEU A 61 -6.25 -2.91 17.86
N PHE A 62 -6.63 -1.88 17.09
CA PHE A 62 -8.03 -1.44 17.01
C PHE A 62 -8.91 -2.36 16.18
N SER A 63 -8.39 -2.90 15.08
CA SER A 63 -9.15 -3.81 14.22
C SER A 63 -9.22 -5.24 14.75
N GLN A 64 -8.47 -5.56 15.82
CA GLN A 64 -8.24 -6.94 16.28
C GLN A 64 -7.82 -7.89 15.15
N SER A 65 -7.09 -7.36 14.16
CA SER A 65 -6.63 -8.08 12.98
C SER A 65 -5.11 -8.08 12.90
N HIS A 66 -4.53 -9.12 12.30
CA HIS A 66 -3.10 -9.17 11.99
C HIS A 66 -2.74 -8.30 10.76
N TRP A 67 -3.73 -7.95 9.94
CA TRP A 67 -3.53 -7.22 8.68
C TRP A 67 -3.68 -5.74 8.91
N SER A 68 -2.64 -4.98 8.59
CA SER A 68 -2.61 -3.53 8.81
C SER A 68 -2.48 -2.71 7.54
N HIS A 69 -2.20 -3.38 6.42
CA HIS A 69 -2.07 -2.75 5.12
C HIS A 69 -2.64 -3.66 4.04
N ILE A 70 -3.06 -3.03 2.95
CA ILE A 70 -3.70 -3.66 1.81
C ILE A 70 -3.15 -3.06 0.53
N ALA A 71 -2.91 -3.91 -0.46
CA ALA A 71 -2.55 -3.50 -1.80
C ALA A 71 -3.31 -4.34 -2.82
N MET A 72 -3.75 -3.75 -3.93
CA MET A 72 -4.35 -4.49 -5.04
C MET A 72 -3.29 -4.81 -6.08
N TYR A 73 -3.16 -6.08 -6.47
CA TYR A 73 -2.25 -6.47 -7.52
C TYR A 73 -2.82 -6.15 -8.90
N VAL A 74 -2.09 -5.32 -9.65
CA VAL A 74 -2.45 -4.91 -11.02
C VAL A 74 -1.50 -5.49 -12.07
N GLY A 75 -0.42 -6.14 -11.65
CA GLY A 75 0.54 -6.77 -12.56
C GLY A 75 1.18 -5.76 -13.50
N ASP A 76 1.08 -6.00 -14.80
CA ASP A 76 1.69 -5.19 -15.86
C ASP A 76 0.75 -4.10 -16.43
N GLU A 77 -0.41 -3.85 -15.81
CA GLU A 77 -1.42 -2.91 -16.33
C GLU A 77 -0.86 -1.51 -16.61
N LEU A 78 0.09 -1.04 -15.80
CA LEU A 78 0.70 0.30 -15.93
C LEU A 78 1.78 0.37 -17.03
N ILE A 79 2.24 -0.77 -17.53
CA ILE A 79 3.28 -0.84 -18.58
C ILE A 79 2.76 -1.41 -19.91
N GLN A 80 1.43 -1.61 -20.03
CA GLN A 80 0.80 -1.97 -21.30
C GLN A 80 1.06 -0.90 -22.36
N LYS A 81 1.10 -1.32 -23.62
CA LYS A 81 1.35 -0.43 -24.76
C LYS A 81 0.27 0.68 -24.80
N GLY A 82 0.71 1.93 -24.90
CA GLY A 82 -0.17 3.10 -24.95
C GLY A 82 -0.61 3.65 -23.60
N ARG A 83 -0.19 3.05 -22.47
CA ARG A 83 -0.45 3.62 -21.13
C ARG A 83 0.40 4.87 -20.89
N PRO A 84 -0.19 5.96 -20.37
CA PRO A 84 0.58 7.13 -19.97
C PRO A 84 1.50 6.78 -18.80
N GLY A 85 2.74 7.27 -18.84
CA GLY A 85 3.71 7.04 -17.77
C GLY A 85 4.32 5.63 -17.74
N ARG A 86 4.09 4.80 -18.76
CA ARG A 86 4.73 3.48 -18.91
C ARG A 86 6.25 3.54 -18.73
N GLU A 87 6.90 4.48 -19.40
CA GLU A 87 8.36 4.63 -19.38
C GLU A 87 8.87 4.97 -17.98
N LYS A 88 8.11 5.74 -17.19
CA LYS A 88 8.45 6.02 -15.80
C LYS A 88 8.54 4.74 -14.97
N TYR A 89 7.54 3.86 -15.08
CA TYR A 89 7.52 2.61 -14.30
C TYR A 89 8.61 1.63 -14.75
N LEU A 90 8.87 1.54 -16.06
CA LEU A 90 9.96 0.72 -16.59
C LEU A 90 11.34 1.23 -16.14
N GLN A 91 11.56 2.55 -16.17
CA GLN A 91 12.81 3.14 -15.71
C GLN A 91 12.98 2.97 -14.19
N GLN A 92 11.90 3.11 -13.42
CA GLN A 92 11.95 3.07 -11.96
C GLN A 92 12.08 1.65 -11.42
N PHE A 93 11.43 0.66 -12.03
CA PHE A 93 11.31 -0.69 -11.48
C PHE A 93 11.88 -1.80 -12.37
N GLY A 94 12.31 -1.50 -13.60
CA GLY A 94 12.85 -2.51 -14.52
C GLY A 94 11.85 -3.65 -14.77
N ASP A 95 12.33 -4.90 -14.64
CA ASP A 95 11.49 -6.09 -14.83
C ASP A 95 10.40 -6.25 -13.76
N ASP A 96 10.63 -5.73 -12.54
CA ASP A 96 9.63 -5.76 -11.47
C ASP A 96 8.39 -4.92 -11.81
N ALA A 97 8.46 -4.04 -12.82
CA ALA A 97 7.31 -3.28 -13.34
C ALA A 97 6.21 -4.17 -13.95
N ARG A 98 6.49 -5.45 -14.21
CA ARG A 98 5.49 -6.45 -14.64
C ARG A 98 4.61 -6.96 -13.49
N HIS A 99 5.01 -6.69 -12.25
CA HIS A 99 4.40 -7.24 -11.05
C HIS A 99 4.10 -6.14 -10.03
N LEU A 100 3.28 -5.17 -10.44
CA LEU A 100 2.95 -4.02 -9.60
C LEU A 100 1.69 -4.26 -8.76
N VAL A 101 1.71 -3.62 -7.60
CA VAL A 101 0.54 -3.39 -6.75
C VAL A 101 0.22 -1.90 -6.68
N ILE A 102 -1.04 -1.56 -6.46
CA ILE A 102 -1.49 -0.22 -6.12
C ILE A 102 -1.95 -0.20 -4.68
N GLU A 103 -1.54 0.84 -3.96
CA GLU A 103 -1.76 0.98 -2.53
C GLU A 103 -1.70 2.44 -2.12
N ALA A 104 -2.24 2.74 -0.94
CA ALA A 104 -2.27 4.08 -0.40
C ALA A 104 -1.37 4.16 0.83
N PHE A 105 -0.40 5.08 0.83
CA PHE A 105 0.43 5.37 1.98
C PHE A 105 0.18 6.78 2.48
N THR A 106 0.20 6.93 3.80
CA THR A 106 0.28 8.22 4.46
C THR A 106 1.48 9.02 3.91
N GLY A 107 1.29 10.32 3.70
CA GLY A 107 2.34 11.21 3.18
C GLY A 107 2.70 11.06 1.69
N GLN A 108 2.50 9.89 1.08
CA GLN A 108 2.83 9.63 -0.34
C GLN A 108 1.57 9.57 -1.23
N GLY A 109 0.41 9.29 -0.66
CA GLY A 109 -0.83 9.11 -1.42
C GLY A 109 -0.94 7.72 -2.04
N VAL A 110 -1.74 7.62 -3.10
CA VAL A 110 -1.92 6.38 -3.86
C VAL A 110 -0.76 6.22 -4.84
N ILE A 111 0.01 5.14 -4.67
CA ILE A 111 1.21 4.86 -5.46
C ILE A 111 1.16 3.45 -6.04
N ALA A 112 2.01 3.21 -7.04
CA ALA A 112 2.31 1.88 -7.53
C ALA A 112 3.68 1.44 -7.01
N SER A 113 3.79 0.19 -6.56
CA SER A 113 5.05 -0.39 -6.11
C SER A 113 5.22 -1.83 -6.60
N PRO A 114 6.45 -2.34 -6.74
CA PRO A 114 6.71 -3.76 -6.96
C PRO A 114 6.14 -4.63 -5.85
N LEU A 115 5.47 -5.72 -6.21
CA LEU A 115 5.00 -6.73 -5.24
C LEU A 115 6.15 -7.31 -4.42
N LYS A 116 7.32 -7.47 -5.05
CA LYS A 116 8.54 -8.00 -4.44
C LYS A 116 8.93 -7.31 -3.13
N LYS A 117 8.56 -6.04 -2.94
CA LYS A 117 8.84 -5.31 -1.69
C LYS A 117 8.23 -5.97 -0.44
N TYR A 118 7.21 -6.82 -0.62
CA TYR A 118 6.52 -7.51 0.46
C TYR A 118 7.03 -8.93 0.72
N ILE A 119 8.11 -9.36 0.06
CA ILE A 119 8.60 -10.73 0.21
C ILE A 119 9.03 -11.07 1.64
N ASP A 120 9.56 -10.07 2.35
CA ASP A 120 10.02 -10.20 3.75
C ASP A 120 8.91 -9.88 4.78
N TYR A 121 7.65 -9.86 4.35
CA TYR A 121 6.48 -9.63 5.19
C TYR A 121 5.59 -10.87 5.23
N ASN A 122 4.87 -11.06 6.32
CA ASN A 122 3.74 -11.97 6.39
C ASN A 122 2.64 -11.39 5.50
N ILE A 123 2.31 -12.10 4.42
CA ILE A 123 1.30 -11.70 3.46
C ILE A 123 0.22 -12.77 3.33
N ARG A 124 -0.99 -12.34 2.96
CA ARG A 124 -2.08 -13.23 2.55
C ARG A 124 -2.68 -12.72 1.24
N ILE A 125 -2.82 -13.62 0.28
CA ILE A 125 -3.47 -13.33 -0.99
C ILE A 125 -4.96 -13.66 -0.89
N CYS A 126 -5.79 -12.66 -1.15
CA CYS A 126 -7.25 -12.76 -1.18
C CYS A 126 -7.72 -12.57 -2.62
N ARG A 127 -8.38 -13.59 -3.16
CA ARG A 127 -8.91 -13.56 -4.52
C ARG A 127 -10.41 -13.25 -4.50
N PRO A 128 -10.90 -12.27 -5.29
CA PRO A 128 -12.33 -12.01 -5.36
C PRO A 128 -13.07 -13.24 -5.93
N PHE A 129 -14.21 -13.56 -5.32
CA PHE A 129 -15.08 -14.67 -5.71
C PHE A 129 -16.39 -14.13 -6.30
N GLY A 130 -16.86 -14.69 -7.42
CA GLY A 130 -18.13 -14.32 -8.05
C GLY A 130 -18.13 -13.06 -8.93
N ILE A 131 -17.02 -12.31 -9.01
CA ILE A 131 -16.92 -11.14 -9.89
C ILE A 131 -16.67 -11.55 -11.35
N ARG A 132 -17.38 -10.92 -12.30
CA ARG A 132 -17.14 -11.15 -13.74
C ARG A 132 -15.85 -10.47 -14.17
N LYS A 133 -15.13 -11.07 -15.14
CA LYS A 133 -13.86 -10.52 -15.66
C LYS A 133 -13.98 -9.06 -16.14
N LYS A 134 -15.10 -8.71 -16.78
CA LYS A 134 -15.35 -7.33 -17.24
C LYS A 134 -15.48 -6.33 -16.10
N ASP A 135 -16.15 -6.72 -15.01
CA ASP A 135 -16.37 -5.86 -13.85
C ASP A 135 -15.06 -5.73 -13.05
N LEU A 136 -14.29 -6.81 -12.95
CA LEU A 136 -12.96 -6.76 -12.34
C LEU A 136 -12.03 -5.80 -13.07
N LYS A 137 -12.09 -5.77 -14.41
CA LYS A 137 -11.31 -4.81 -15.20
C LYS A 137 -11.70 -3.37 -14.85
N ILE A 138 -13.00 -3.07 -14.72
CA ILE A 138 -13.47 -1.74 -14.30
C ILE A 138 -12.91 -1.35 -12.94
N VAL A 139 -12.94 -2.28 -11.96
CA VAL A 139 -12.37 -2.04 -10.62
C VAL A 139 -10.88 -1.74 -10.69
N ILE A 140 -10.12 -2.50 -11.49
CA ILE A 140 -8.69 -2.28 -11.66
C ILE A 140 -8.41 -0.91 -12.30
N GLU A 141 -9.15 -0.53 -13.35
CA GLU A 141 -9.01 0.80 -13.97
C GLU A 141 -9.33 1.92 -12.99
N GLU A 142 -10.36 1.74 -12.16
CA GLU A 142 -10.71 2.72 -11.14
C GLU A 142 -9.60 2.84 -10.09
N VAL A 143 -9.04 1.74 -9.61
CA VAL A 143 -7.90 1.79 -8.68
C VAL A 143 -6.68 2.48 -9.31
N ILE A 144 -6.42 2.24 -10.60
CA ILE A 144 -5.37 2.94 -11.37
C ILE A 144 -5.65 4.45 -11.47
N SER A 145 -6.91 4.84 -11.70
CA SER A 145 -7.32 6.26 -11.84
C SER A 145 -7.06 7.07 -10.57
N ASN A 146 -6.94 6.41 -9.42
CA ASN A 146 -6.65 7.01 -8.13
C ASN A 146 -5.14 7.30 -7.91
N LEU A 147 -4.24 6.84 -8.78
CA LEU A 147 -2.79 7.10 -8.64
C LEU A 147 -2.49 8.60 -8.52
N GLY A 148 -1.67 8.96 -7.54
CA GLY A 148 -1.30 10.35 -7.24
C GLY A 148 -2.31 11.12 -6.39
N LYS A 149 -3.50 10.57 -6.11
CA LYS A 149 -4.42 11.17 -5.13
C LYS A 149 -3.79 11.13 -3.73
N HIS A 150 -4.03 12.17 -2.95
CA HIS A 150 -3.56 12.25 -1.58
C HIS A 150 -4.27 11.25 -0.70
N TYR A 151 -3.54 10.72 0.28
CA TYR A 151 -4.10 9.90 1.34
C TYR A 151 -5.01 10.75 2.21
N ASP A 152 -6.17 10.21 2.60
CA ASP A 152 -7.04 10.89 3.56
C ASP A 152 -6.43 10.84 4.97
N ASN A 153 -5.81 11.96 5.34
CA ASN A 153 -5.12 12.09 6.62
C ASN A 153 -6.08 12.35 7.79
N GLN A 154 -7.38 12.61 7.56
CA GLN A 154 -8.34 12.90 8.63
C GLN A 154 -8.44 11.72 9.59
N ASN A 155 -8.64 10.51 9.04
CA ASN A 155 -8.73 9.28 9.82
C ASN A 155 -7.46 8.99 10.64
N ILE A 156 -6.28 9.39 10.17
CA ILE A 156 -5.02 9.13 10.89
C ILE A 156 -4.81 10.10 12.04
N ILE A 157 -5.20 11.37 11.88
CA ILE A 157 -5.14 12.34 12.97
C ILE A 157 -6.10 11.90 14.08
N ASP A 158 -7.30 11.43 13.73
CA ASP A 158 -8.26 10.91 14.71
C ASP A 158 -7.68 9.70 15.46
N ILE A 159 -7.06 8.77 14.75
CA ILE A 159 -6.36 7.62 15.35
C ILE A 159 -5.20 8.08 16.25
N ALA A 160 -4.43 9.10 15.84
CA ALA A 160 -3.30 9.62 16.62
C ALA A 160 -3.75 10.39 17.87
N LEU A 161 -4.88 11.10 17.80
CA LEU A 161 -5.47 11.82 18.93
C LEU A 161 -6.07 10.86 19.97
N MET A 162 -6.64 9.72 19.54
CA MET A 162 -7.08 8.65 20.46
C MET A 162 -5.93 8.00 21.25
N LEU A 163 -4.67 8.29 20.92
CA LEU A 163 -3.47 7.76 21.60
C LEU A 163 -2.84 8.75 22.58
N ILE A 164 -3.42 9.96 22.72
CA ILE A 164 -3.06 10.91 23.76
C ILE A 164 -3.99 10.63 24.95
N PRO A 165 -3.48 10.25 26.14
CA PRO A 165 -4.30 10.05 27.32
C PRO A 165 -5.00 11.33 27.80
#